data_AF-A0A1J5X114-F1
#
_entry.id   AF-A0A1J5X114-F1
#
_cell.length_a   1.000
_cell.length_b   1.000
_cell.length_c   1.000
_cell.angle_alpha   90.00
_cell.angle_beta   90.00
_cell.angle_gamma   90.00
#
_symmetry.space_group_name_H-M   'P 1'
#
loop_
_entity.id
_entity.type
_entity.pdbx_description
1 polymer ?
#
loop_
_entity_poly.entity_id
_entity_poly.type
_entity_poly.pdbx_seq_one_letter_code
_entity_poly.pdbx_strand_id
1 'polypeptide(L)'
;MKWLVLDGYAVELLPKLRFREENQVEKLLLSAEGAGQIKAILEAENQSIWIGKVKKLVLYGYAVKLLSKLGFHEETQMEELSLGAEGADQITEIRKTEDRSIWVGKVKSLDLT
;
A
#
# COMPACT_ATOMS: atom_id res chain seq x y z
N MET A 1 -7.90 6.42 13.94
CA MET A 1 -8.94 6.03 12.95
C MET A 1 -9.02 4.52 12.92
N LYS A 2 -10.21 3.91 12.98
CA LYS A 2 -10.30 2.43 12.93
C LYS A 2 -9.95 1.93 11.53
N TRP A 3 -10.84 2.11 10.56
CA TRP A 3 -10.63 1.60 9.21
C TRP A 3 -10.67 2.70 8.17
N LEU A 4 -9.80 2.61 7.17
CA LEU A 4 -9.89 3.36 5.93
C LEU A 4 -9.86 2.35 4.78
N VAL A 5 -10.89 2.42 3.93
CA VAL A 5 -11.05 1.59 2.75
C VAL A 5 -11.11 2.53 1.55
N LEU A 6 -10.16 2.39 0.63
CA LEU A 6 -10.19 3.08 -0.65
C LEU A 6 -10.30 2.01 -1.73
N ASP A 7 -11.40 2.05 -2.47
CA ASP A 7 -11.72 1.07 -3.50
C ASP A 7 -11.92 1.75 -4.86
N GLY A 8 -11.43 1.10 -5.90
CA GLY A 8 -11.43 1.60 -7.27
C GLY A 8 -10.77 2.99 -7.39
N TYR A 9 -11.46 3.93 -8.04
CA TYR A 9 -10.95 5.29 -8.25
C TYR A 9 -10.71 6.09 -6.95
N ALA A 10 -11.30 5.67 -5.82
CA ALA A 10 -11.01 6.32 -4.54
C ALA A 10 -9.56 6.13 -4.10
N VAL A 11 -8.86 5.12 -4.62
CA VAL A 11 -7.43 4.91 -4.36
C VAL A 11 -6.61 6.14 -4.75
N GLU A 12 -6.95 6.84 -5.83
CA GLU A 12 -6.27 8.08 -6.27
C GLU A 12 -6.35 9.24 -5.25
N LEU A 13 -7.25 9.14 -4.26
CA LEU A 13 -7.31 10.11 -3.18
C LEU A 13 -6.20 9.90 -2.14
N LEU A 14 -5.56 8.73 -2.10
CA LEU A 14 -4.56 8.38 -1.07
C LEU A 14 -3.46 9.45 -0.91
N PRO A 15 -2.81 9.97 -1.98
CA PRO A 15 -1.77 11.00 -1.82
C PRO A 15 -2.30 12.35 -1.32
N LYS A 16 -3.62 12.57 -1.40
CA LYS A 16 -4.30 13.78 -0.90
C LYS A 16 -4.68 13.67 0.57
N LEU A 17 -4.66 12.46 1.13
CA LEU A 17 -4.94 12.24 2.54
C LEU A 17 -3.69 12.58 3.38
N ARG A 18 -3.90 13.30 4.48
CA ARG A 18 -2.83 13.61 5.44
C ARG A 18 -3.03 12.82 6.72
N PHE A 19 -2.16 11.84 6.94
CA PHE A 19 -2.05 11.14 8.21
C PHE A 19 -1.14 11.93 9.13
N ARG A 20 -1.68 12.43 10.26
CA ARG A 20 -0.83 12.98 11.32
C ARG A 20 0.00 11.86 11.94
N GLU A 21 1.20 12.18 12.40
CA GLU A 21 2.13 11.23 13.01
C GLU A 21 1.53 10.50 14.23
N GLU A 22 0.67 11.19 14.97
CA GLU A 22 -0.05 10.68 16.13
C GLU A 22 -1.25 9.78 15.77
N ASN A 23 -1.74 9.86 14.52
CA ASN A 23 -2.91 9.13 14.10
C ASN A 23 -2.55 7.70 13.69
N GLN A 24 -2.88 6.76 14.57
CA GLN A 24 -2.83 5.34 14.24
C GLN A 24 -4.06 4.93 13.42
N VAL A 25 -3.83 4.24 12.30
CA VAL A 25 -4.85 3.59 11.49
C VAL A 25 -4.82 2.09 11.80
N GLU A 26 -5.94 1.55 12.27
CA GLU A 26 -6.01 0.12 12.63
C GLU A 26 -6.00 -0.77 11.38
N LYS A 27 -6.70 -0.36 10.32
CA LYS A 27 -6.66 -1.04 9.01
C LYS A 27 -6.73 -0.06 7.85
N LEU A 28 -5.80 -0.18 6.92
CA LEU A 28 -5.83 0.47 5.61
C LEU A 28 -6.01 -0.60 4.53
N LEU A 29 -7.10 -0.52 3.77
CA LEU A 29 -7.37 -1.39 2.63
C LEU A 29 -7.39 -0.55 1.36
N LEU A 30 -6.54 -0.90 0.39
CA LEU A 30 -6.52 -0.34 -0.95
C LEU A 30 -6.87 -1.45 -1.94
N SER A 31 -7.90 -1.24 -2.74
CA SER A 31 -8.37 -2.21 -3.74
C SER A 31 -8.54 -1.51 -5.08
N ALA A 32 -8.02 -2.13 -6.14
CA ALA A 32 -8.19 -1.64 -7.49
C ALA A 32 -8.34 -2.80 -8.47
N GLU A 33 -9.44 -2.80 -9.22
CA GLU A 33 -9.75 -3.80 -10.25
C GLU A 33 -9.07 -3.48 -11.58
N GLY A 34 -8.64 -2.22 -11.79
CA GLY A 34 -8.03 -1.80 -13.05
C GLY A 34 -6.82 -0.88 -12.88
N ALA A 35 -5.83 -1.02 -13.77
CA ALA A 35 -4.63 -0.18 -13.78
C ALA A 35 -4.92 1.33 -13.86
N GLY A 36 -6.04 1.71 -14.50
CA GLY A 36 -6.46 3.11 -14.61
C GLY A 36 -6.79 3.78 -13.28
N GLN A 37 -7.16 3.01 -12.25
CA GLN A 37 -7.54 3.50 -10.92
C GLN A 37 -6.33 3.85 -10.03
N ILE A 38 -5.14 3.47 -10.46
CA ILE A 38 -3.89 3.69 -9.72
C ILE A 38 -2.84 4.44 -10.53
N LYS A 39 -3.16 4.81 -11.78
CA LYS A 39 -2.21 5.33 -12.75
C LYS A 39 -1.52 6.59 -12.22
N ALA A 40 -2.30 7.53 -11.69
CA ALA A 40 -1.77 8.78 -11.14
C ALA A 40 -0.79 8.55 -9.97
N ILE A 41 -0.96 7.45 -9.23
CA ILE A 41 -0.11 7.12 -8.09
C ILE A 41 1.17 6.40 -8.53
N LEU A 42 1.11 5.57 -9.57
CA LEU A 42 2.28 4.86 -10.08
C LEU A 42 3.37 5.79 -10.62
N GLU A 43 2.99 6.98 -11.06
CA GLU A 43 3.92 8.03 -11.52
C GLU A 43 4.69 8.69 -10.36
N ALA A 44 4.28 8.47 -9.11
CA ALA A 44 4.98 9.00 -7.95
C ALA A 44 6.33 8.31 -7.72
N GLU A 45 7.24 9.02 -7.05
CA GLU A 45 8.52 8.46 -6.62
C GLU A 45 8.29 7.32 -5.62
N ASN A 46 9.22 6.37 -5.57
CA ASN A 46 9.14 5.28 -4.59
C ASN A 46 9.17 5.85 -3.18
N GLN A 47 8.39 5.25 -2.28
CA GLN A 47 8.26 5.64 -0.87
C GLN A 47 7.79 7.10 -0.63
N SER A 48 7.26 7.78 -1.64
CA SER A 48 6.80 9.18 -1.52
C SER A 48 5.43 9.35 -0.86
N ILE A 49 4.62 8.29 -0.80
CA ILE A 49 3.25 8.36 -0.29
C ILE A 49 3.22 7.91 1.16
N TRP A 50 3.16 8.88 2.05
CA TRP A 50 3.12 8.63 3.47
C TRP A 50 1.75 8.15 3.96
N ILE A 51 1.69 6.96 4.56
CA ILE A 51 0.45 6.38 5.12
C ILE A 51 0.37 6.44 6.65
N GLY A 52 1.35 7.03 7.33
CA GLY A 52 1.40 7.12 8.79
C GLY A 52 1.61 5.78 9.49
N LYS A 53 1.14 5.66 10.74
CA LYS A 53 1.26 4.45 11.57
C LYS A 53 0.08 3.51 11.29
N VAL A 54 0.27 2.53 10.41
CA VAL A 54 -0.74 1.53 10.02
C VAL A 54 -0.47 0.20 10.72
N LYS A 55 -1.48 -0.37 11.40
CA LYS A 55 -1.37 -1.71 12.01
C LYS A 55 -1.56 -2.84 11.01
N LYS A 56 -2.55 -2.72 10.12
CA LYS A 56 -2.86 -3.71 9.08
C LYS A 56 -2.96 -3.03 7.73
N LEU A 57 -2.13 -3.44 6.78
CA LEU A 57 -2.18 -2.97 5.40
C LEU A 57 -2.64 -4.11 4.50
N VAL A 58 -3.70 -3.88 3.73
CA VAL A 58 -4.21 -4.80 2.72
C VAL A 58 -4.16 -4.10 1.37
N LEU A 59 -3.41 -4.67 0.41
CA LEU A 59 -3.38 -4.25 -0.98
C LEU A 59 -3.98 -5.36 -1.83
N TYR A 60 -5.05 -5.05 -2.56
CA TYR A 60 -5.76 -6.04 -3.37
C TYR A 60 -5.86 -5.61 -4.84
N GLY A 61 -5.69 -6.58 -5.74
CA GLY A 61 -5.74 -6.37 -7.18
C GLY A 61 -4.56 -5.52 -7.66
N TYR A 62 -4.84 -4.55 -8.54
CA TYR A 62 -3.84 -3.62 -9.05
C TYR A 62 -3.19 -2.77 -7.95
N ALA A 63 -3.86 -2.56 -6.81
CA ALA A 63 -3.30 -1.78 -5.70
C ALA A 63 -2.00 -2.37 -5.14
N VAL A 64 -1.73 -3.67 -5.37
CA VAL A 64 -0.44 -4.30 -5.02
C VAL A 64 0.74 -3.56 -5.65
N LYS A 65 0.60 -3.03 -6.88
CA LYS A 65 1.65 -2.25 -7.55
C LYS A 65 2.04 -0.98 -6.79
N LEU A 66 1.18 -0.50 -5.90
CA LEU A 66 1.44 0.70 -5.12
C LEU A 66 2.41 0.44 -3.96
N LEU A 67 2.70 -0.81 -3.62
CA LEU A 67 3.55 -1.16 -2.47
C LEU A 67 4.88 -0.39 -2.45
N SER A 68 5.56 -0.30 -3.60
CA SER A 68 6.84 0.43 -3.72
C SER A 68 6.70 1.95 -3.59
N LYS A 69 5.49 2.48 -3.77
CA LYS A 69 5.18 3.91 -3.67
C LYS A 69 4.85 4.34 -2.25
N LEU A 70 4.46 3.40 -1.40
CA LEU A 70 4.12 3.67 0.00
C LEU A 70 5.39 3.85 0.83
N GLY A 71 5.42 4.95 1.58
CA GLY A 71 6.43 5.22 2.61
C GLY A 71 5.93 4.73 3.98
N PHE A 72 6.81 4.04 4.71
CA PHE A 72 6.52 3.49 6.03
C PHE A 72 7.34 4.21 7.11
N HIS A 73 6.81 4.31 8.33
CA HIS A 73 7.59 4.85 9.45
C HIS A 73 8.51 3.79 10.03
N GLU A 74 9.72 4.18 10.43
CA GLU A 74 10.69 3.25 11.05
C GLU A 74 10.15 2.63 12.34
N GLU A 75 9.37 3.41 13.10
CA GLU A 75 8.69 2.95 14.30
C GLU A 75 7.39 2.18 14.02
N THR A 76 6.94 2.06 12.76
CA THR A 76 5.72 1.31 12.45
C THR A 76 5.95 -0.16 12.80
N GLN A 77 5.20 -0.64 13.78
CA GLN A 77 5.06 -2.05 14.10
C GLN A 77 3.77 -2.57 13.46
N MET A 78 3.88 -3.01 12.22
CA MET A 78 2.76 -3.56 11.47
C MET A 78 2.46 -4.98 11.97
N GLU A 79 1.20 -5.22 12.32
CA GLU A 79 0.72 -6.54 12.71
C GLU A 79 0.56 -7.44 11.48
N GLU A 80 0.12 -6.87 10.36
CA GLU A 80 -0.20 -7.64 9.15
C GLU A 80 0.01 -6.82 7.88
N LEU A 81 0.75 -7.40 6.92
CA LEU A 81 0.80 -6.96 5.52
C LEU A 81 0.18 -8.07 4.68
N SER A 82 -0.96 -7.79 4.02
CA SER A 82 -1.61 -8.72 3.10
C SER A 82 -1.59 -8.16 1.69
N LEU A 83 -1.06 -8.96 0.74
CA LEU A 83 -1.00 -8.65 -0.68
C LEU A 83 -1.79 -9.71 -1.43
N GLY A 84 -2.88 -9.31 -2.09
CA GLY A 84 -3.72 -10.21 -2.88
C GLY A 84 -3.72 -9.81 -4.35
N ALA A 85 -3.36 -10.74 -5.23
CA ALA A 85 -3.39 -10.53 -6.66
C ALA A 85 -4.10 -11.69 -7.38
N GLU A 86 -5.06 -11.36 -8.23
CA GLU A 86 -5.81 -12.32 -9.05
C GLU A 86 -5.07 -12.71 -10.33
N GLY A 87 -4.10 -11.88 -10.76
CA GLY A 87 -3.40 -12.04 -12.04
C GLY A 87 -1.96 -11.56 -12.02
N ALA A 88 -1.13 -12.16 -12.88
CA ALA A 88 0.29 -11.81 -12.98
C ALA A 88 0.53 -10.36 -13.42
N ASP A 89 -0.41 -9.79 -14.19
CA ASP A 89 -0.42 -8.40 -14.61
C ASP A 89 -0.47 -7.43 -13.42
N GLN A 90 -1.09 -7.81 -12.30
CA GLN A 90 -1.22 -7.00 -11.09
C GLN A 90 0.07 -6.91 -10.27
N ILE A 91 1.02 -7.83 -10.45
CA ILE A 91 2.32 -7.81 -9.76
C ILE A 91 3.50 -7.37 -10.64
N THR A 92 3.24 -7.09 -11.92
CA THR A 92 4.28 -6.73 -12.91
C THR A 92 5.24 -5.65 -12.45
N GLU A 93 4.74 -4.63 -11.75
CA GLU A 93 5.56 -3.51 -11.30
C GLU A 93 6.53 -3.93 -10.18
N ILE A 94 6.05 -4.73 -9.22
CA ILE A 94 6.90 -5.28 -8.17
C ILE A 94 7.98 -6.19 -8.77
N ARG A 95 7.64 -6.99 -9.79
CA ARG A 95 8.63 -7.88 -10.44
C ARG A 95 9.77 -7.15 -11.15
N LYS A 96 9.61 -5.86 -11.47
CA LYS A 96 10.67 -5.02 -12.04
C LYS A 96 11.58 -4.41 -10.97
N THR A 97 11.16 -4.41 -9.71
CA THR A 97 11.98 -3.89 -8.61
C THR A 97 13.11 -4.86 -8.30
N GLU A 98 14.25 -4.33 -7.88
CA GLU A 98 15.39 -5.16 -7.49
C GLU A 98 15.05 -6.00 -6.25
N ASP A 99 15.66 -7.17 -6.16
CA ASP A 99 15.51 -8.03 -4.98
C ASP A 99 15.89 -7.26 -3.71
N ARG A 100 15.03 -7.35 -2.68
CA ARG A 100 15.22 -6.71 -1.37
C ARG A 100 15.26 -5.16 -1.41
N SER A 101 14.75 -4.53 -2.47
CA SER A 101 14.69 -3.06 -2.57
C SER A 101 13.46 -2.41 -1.91
N ILE A 102 12.39 -3.17 -1.66
CA ILE A 102 11.18 -2.66 -1.00
C ILE A 102 11.31 -2.82 0.51
N TRP A 103 11.35 -1.70 1.22
CA TRP A 103 11.32 -1.68 2.68
C TRP A 103 9.90 -1.40 3.20
N VAL A 104 9.38 -2.29 4.04
CA VAL A 104 8.01 -2.23 4.61
C VAL A 104 8.00 -2.04 6.13
N GLY A 105 9.15 -1.78 6.75
CA GLY A 105 9.30 -1.70 8.20
C GLY A 105 9.22 -3.06 8.90
N LYS A 106 8.80 -3.06 10.17
CA LYS A 106 8.65 -4.28 10.98
C LYS A 106 7.24 -4.86 10.79
N VAL A 107 7.16 -6.05 10.20
CA VAL A 107 5.90 -6.76 9.93
C VAL A 107 5.87 -8.06 10.73
N LYS A 108 4.80 -8.31 11.49
CA LYS A 108 4.64 -9.55 12.27
C LYS A 108 4.12 -10.71 11.42
N SER A 109 3.21 -10.45 10.50
CA SER A 109 2.61 -11.44 9.62
C SER A 109 2.55 -10.91 8.19
N LEU A 110 3.00 -11.73 7.25
CA LEU A 110 2.93 -11.47 5.82
C LEU A 110 2.00 -12.51 5.20
N ASP A 111 0.98 -12.04 4.51
CA ASP A 111 0.03 -12.86 3.77
C ASP A 111 0.10 -12.50 2.28
N LEU A 112 0.28 -13.52 1.43
CA LEU A 112 0.43 -13.38 -0.01
C LEU A 112 -0.58 -14.32 -0.67
N THR A 113 -1.56 -13.77 -1.36
CA THR A 113 -2.70 -14.51 -1.93
C THR A 113 -2.89 -14.26 -3.42
#